data_AF-A0AA40BHQ2-F1
#
_entry.id   AF-A0AA40BHQ2-F1
#
_cell.length_a   1.000
_cell.length_b   1.000
_cell.length_c   1.000
_cell.angle_alpha   90.00
_cell.angle_beta   90.00
_cell.angle_gamma   90.00
#
_symmetry.space_group_name_H-M   'P 1'
#
loop_
_entity.id
_entity.type
_entity.pdbx_description
1 polymer ?
#
loop_
_entity_poly.entity_id
_entity_poly.type
_entity_poly.pdbx_seq_one_letter_code
_entity_poly.pdbx_strand_id
1 'polypeptide(L)'
;MSLSPTTGIGRLSLEATAAAPTRANLQMQQSRASSSTDGSEQHSDESDWEEDEDDVISLPSGLNYNISRVSPRTQNVVRELISQASVQGSPQISLELCGIKEESSEGGGIFYAFQMHETVPCSVRIGARNSTRFSVPRCECPDARYRRAQPCKHIVWLFDHVSKQALFDHDPDSDLTMTEMGYPQELQDPFQHISQMRLDVLADSLHCDISAPSRDTALPSRSRVREAREIVAAVAGVGASELDTYRLDLESSYNSDNLIRRGDLEATLFSLILASHSLANWVRAQLNPTDPAVDPFRHLQLRALRILAELDGYSSSLHDPAAVAARQEEGKEAEGPRSVAWAATQIRQCVVQIDKLVSRGSRPLAKSARASAARALVSILKAVTNHNFDSHGGATLDDRNLYMCLVGNHDTGFVYSALDTLVDQSQFIEELEGIMELLGRFGSPASYAANMRGLITRMRSHTTAGNYASTAGSGSVVGASTSGIPRTETPALETPPEEEPPASGSSGPSSGQFITPEVPASASKRGSRGGRGSRGGGRGR
;
A
#
# COMPACT_ATOMS: atom_id res chain seq x y z
N MET A 1 49.86 26.17 3.57
CA MET A 1 50.69 25.05 4.06
C MET A 1 49.76 24.18 4.89
N SER A 2 49.17 23.13 4.30
CA SER A 2 49.63 21.73 4.39
C SER A 2 49.84 21.31 5.86
N LEU A 3 49.12 20.34 6.44
CA LEU A 3 49.21 18.92 6.11
C LEU A 3 47.97 18.14 6.59
N SER A 4 47.61 17.11 5.81
CA SER A 4 46.78 15.96 6.18
C SER A 4 47.47 15.03 7.20
N PRO A 5 46.73 14.08 7.77
CA PRO A 5 47.28 12.75 8.07
C PRO A 5 46.47 11.61 7.45
N THR A 6 47.20 10.62 6.94
CA THR A 6 46.78 9.40 6.26
C THR A 6 46.90 8.14 7.15
N THR A 7 46.10 7.12 6.82
CA THR A 7 46.40 5.66 6.74
C THR A 7 46.57 4.75 7.96
N GLY A 8 45.97 3.54 7.81
CA GLY A 8 46.25 2.26 8.50
C GLY A 8 45.08 1.84 9.42
N ILE A 9 44.42 0.67 9.34
CA ILE A 9 44.79 -0.77 9.17
C ILE A 9 43.45 -1.48 8.83
N GLY A 10 43.29 -2.63 8.16
CA GLY A 10 44.21 -3.65 7.65
C GLY A 10 43.41 -4.69 6.82
N ARG A 11 44.13 -5.31 5.88
CA ARG A 11 43.67 -6.43 5.03
C ARG A 11 43.71 -7.73 5.82
N LEU A 12 42.71 -8.59 5.67
CA LEU A 12 42.84 -10.03 5.93
C LEU A 12 42.51 -10.79 4.64
N SER A 13 43.56 -11.41 4.07
CA SER A 13 43.51 -12.43 3.02
C SER A 13 43.11 -13.76 3.63
N LEU A 14 42.25 -14.51 2.92
CA LEU A 14 42.25 -15.98 2.90
C LEU A 14 41.90 -16.46 1.47
N GLU A 15 42.94 -16.75 0.69
CA GLU A 15 42.95 -17.80 -0.35
C GLU A 15 43.03 -19.16 0.38
N ALA A 16 42.57 -20.33 -0.08
CA ALA A 16 41.87 -20.80 -1.27
C ALA A 16 41.36 -22.23 -0.96
N THR A 17 40.34 -22.73 -1.67
CA THR A 17 40.40 -23.96 -2.49
C THR A 17 39.05 -24.26 -3.13
N ALA A 18 39.15 -24.81 -4.34
CA ALA A 18 38.16 -24.83 -5.40
C ALA A 18 37.21 -26.04 -5.35
N ALA A 19 36.01 -25.87 -5.91
CA ALA A 19 35.33 -26.87 -6.74
C ALA A 19 34.26 -26.18 -7.60
N ALA A 20 34.47 -26.19 -8.91
CA ALA A 20 33.51 -25.72 -9.92
C ALA A 20 32.70 -26.90 -10.48
N PRO A 21 31.43 -26.72 -10.89
CA PRO A 21 30.79 -27.63 -11.83
C PRO A 21 30.78 -27.06 -13.25
N THR A 22 31.33 -27.87 -14.15
CA THR A 22 31.47 -27.72 -15.60
C THR A 22 30.12 -27.60 -16.30
N ARG A 23 29.97 -26.57 -17.15
CA ARG A 23 28.88 -26.42 -18.12
C ARG A 23 29.40 -26.88 -19.48
N ALA A 24 28.88 -28.00 -19.98
CA ALA A 24 29.19 -28.53 -21.31
C ALA A 24 27.90 -29.00 -22.00
N ASN A 25 27.90 -28.87 -23.33
CA ASN A 25 26.95 -29.36 -24.34
C ASN A 25 25.68 -28.53 -24.58
N LEU A 26 25.69 -27.76 -25.68
CA LEU A 26 25.16 -28.24 -26.97
C LEU A 26 25.34 -27.16 -28.06
N GLN A 27 26.45 -27.23 -28.80
CA GLN A 27 26.57 -26.61 -30.11
C GLN A 27 27.23 -27.63 -31.04
N MET A 28 26.40 -28.36 -31.78
CA MET A 28 26.85 -29.20 -32.88
C MET A 28 25.73 -29.28 -33.93
N GLN A 29 25.82 -28.42 -34.93
CA GLN A 29 25.58 -28.77 -36.34
C GLN A 29 25.90 -27.55 -37.22
N GLN A 30 27.18 -27.47 -37.60
CA GLN A 30 27.57 -26.82 -38.85
C GLN A 30 27.33 -27.82 -39.99
N SER A 31 26.58 -27.39 -41.01
CA SER A 31 26.65 -27.97 -42.35
C SER A 31 27.36 -26.98 -43.25
N ARG A 32 28.46 -27.44 -43.84
CA ARG A 32 29.30 -26.76 -44.83
C ARG A 32 28.54 -26.42 -46.12
N ALA A 33 28.87 -25.28 -46.71
CA ALA A 33 29.12 -25.15 -48.14
C ALA A 33 30.16 -24.04 -48.37
N SER A 34 31.15 -24.33 -49.20
CA SER A 34 32.37 -23.55 -49.44
C SER A 34 32.25 -22.70 -50.70
N SER A 35 32.80 -21.48 -50.71
CA SER A 35 33.68 -20.97 -51.79
C SER A 35 34.18 -19.55 -51.51
N SER A 36 35.45 -19.35 -51.85
CA SER A 36 36.39 -18.23 -51.64
C SER A 36 36.17 -16.96 -52.49
N THR A 37 37.05 -15.96 -52.24
CA THR A 37 37.38 -14.67 -52.91
C THR A 37 36.50 -13.48 -52.52
N ASP A 38 36.94 -12.24 -52.46
CA ASP A 38 38.22 -11.51 -52.36
C ASP A 38 37.81 -10.07 -51.99
N GLY A 39 38.73 -9.24 -51.50
CA GLY A 39 38.45 -8.03 -50.74
C GLY A 39 37.56 -6.98 -51.42
N SER A 40 36.90 -6.19 -50.57
CA SER A 40 36.64 -4.77 -50.77
C SER A 40 36.19 -4.16 -49.44
N GLU A 41 36.97 -3.19 -48.97
CA GLU A 41 36.57 -2.25 -47.94
C GLU A 41 35.30 -1.53 -48.40
N GLN A 42 34.18 -1.82 -47.75
CA GLN A 42 32.97 -1.03 -47.88
C GLN A 42 32.53 -0.67 -46.47
N HIS A 43 32.69 0.61 -46.16
CA HIS A 43 31.97 1.34 -45.13
C HIS A 43 30.49 0.98 -45.24
N SER A 44 30.05 0.01 -44.45
CA SER A 44 28.65 -0.19 -44.15
C SER A 44 28.36 0.66 -42.93
N ASP A 45 27.66 1.77 -43.18
CA ASP A 45 26.97 2.59 -42.19
C ASP A 45 26.53 1.72 -41.01
N GLU A 46 27.05 2.06 -39.84
CA GLU A 46 26.46 1.68 -38.57
C GLU A 46 25.06 2.30 -38.60
N SER A 47 24.08 1.55 -39.09
CA SER A 47 22.68 1.80 -38.83
C SER A 47 22.52 1.62 -37.33
N ASP A 48 22.77 2.71 -36.62
CA ASP A 48 22.24 3.05 -35.32
C ASP A 48 20.75 2.72 -35.42
N TRP A 49 20.40 1.50 -35.01
CA TRP A 49 19.03 1.15 -34.75
C TRP A 49 18.67 2.06 -33.58
N GLU A 50 18.08 3.21 -33.88
CA GLU A 50 17.18 3.87 -32.95
C GLU A 50 16.17 2.79 -32.58
N GLU A 51 16.48 1.99 -31.54
CA GLU A 51 15.48 1.25 -30.80
C GLU A 51 14.48 2.32 -30.41
N ASP A 52 13.34 2.34 -31.10
CA ASP A 52 12.20 3.17 -30.76
C ASP A 52 11.97 2.94 -29.26
N GLU A 53 12.49 3.82 -28.42
CA GLU A 53 12.40 3.67 -26.97
C GLU A 53 10.91 3.67 -26.66
N ASP A 54 10.39 2.54 -26.20
CA ASP A 54 8.97 2.42 -25.89
C ASP A 54 8.56 3.57 -24.96
N ASP A 55 7.74 4.48 -25.50
CA ASP A 55 7.22 5.64 -24.77
C ASP A 55 6.20 5.23 -23.69
N VAL A 56 5.86 3.94 -23.62
CA VAL A 56 4.98 3.36 -22.61
C VAL A 56 5.82 2.54 -21.64
N ILE A 57 5.80 2.92 -20.36
CA ILE A 57 6.58 2.29 -19.32
C ILE A 57 5.72 1.85 -18.14
N SER A 58 6.03 0.71 -17.54
CA SER A 58 5.35 0.23 -16.33
C SER A 58 6.10 0.67 -15.08
N LEU A 59 5.42 1.37 -14.18
CA LEU A 59 5.98 1.78 -12.90
C LEU A 59 5.83 0.69 -11.82
N PRO A 60 6.52 0.80 -10.66
CA PRO A 60 6.51 -0.24 -9.63
C PRO A 60 5.13 -0.66 -9.11
N SER A 61 4.13 0.22 -9.16
CA SER A 61 2.76 -0.13 -8.78
C SER A 61 2.09 -1.10 -9.77
N GLY A 62 2.64 -1.24 -10.99
CA GLY A 62 2.11 -2.03 -12.10
C GLY A 62 1.25 -1.22 -13.08
N LEU A 63 1.17 0.11 -12.91
CA LEU A 63 0.49 1.02 -13.84
C LEU A 63 1.38 1.34 -15.05
N ASN A 64 0.76 1.42 -16.22
CA ASN A 64 1.42 1.81 -17.46
C ASN A 64 1.29 3.31 -17.70
N TYR A 65 2.39 3.95 -18.08
CA TYR A 65 2.46 5.39 -18.30
C TYR A 65 3.02 5.69 -19.68
N ASN A 66 2.30 6.51 -20.44
CA ASN A 66 2.80 7.14 -21.65
C ASN A 66 3.60 8.40 -21.28
N ILE A 67 4.88 8.41 -21.66
CA ILE A 67 5.86 9.48 -21.39
C ILE A 67 6.27 10.28 -22.63
N SER A 68 5.65 10.03 -23.78
CA SER A 68 5.94 10.72 -25.05
C SER A 68 5.77 12.25 -24.97
N ARG A 69 4.89 12.71 -24.08
CA ARG A 69 4.51 14.14 -23.96
C ARG A 69 5.31 14.91 -22.93
N VAL A 70 6.17 14.26 -22.15
CA VAL A 70 6.99 14.94 -21.14
C VAL A 70 8.39 15.22 -21.67
N SER A 71 9.07 16.19 -21.07
CA SER A 71 10.42 16.58 -21.49
C SER A 71 11.40 15.41 -21.40
N PRO A 72 12.46 15.36 -22.26
CA PRO A 72 13.46 14.29 -22.21
C PRO A 72 14.12 14.13 -20.83
N ARG A 73 14.21 15.23 -20.08
CA ARG A 73 14.68 15.20 -18.69
C ARG A 73 13.74 14.42 -17.78
N THR A 74 12.43 14.64 -17.90
CA THR A 74 11.41 13.91 -17.15
C THR A 74 11.40 12.43 -17.55
N GLN A 75 11.48 12.13 -18.85
CA GLN A 75 11.60 10.75 -19.35
C GLN A 75 12.77 10.00 -18.71
N ASN A 76 13.95 10.64 -18.68
CA ASN A 76 15.15 10.06 -18.05
C ASN A 76 14.96 9.78 -16.55
N VAL A 77 14.33 10.70 -15.80
CA VAL A 77 14.05 10.49 -14.37
C VAL A 77 13.16 9.26 -14.15
N VAL A 78 12.18 9.03 -15.03
CA VAL A 78 11.25 7.91 -14.86
C VAL A 78 11.87 6.59 -15.31
N ARG A 79 12.64 6.59 -16.39
CA ARG A 79 13.42 5.41 -16.80
C ARG A 79 14.47 5.03 -15.75
N GLU A 80 15.12 6.03 -15.12
CA GLU A 80 16.04 5.80 -14.01
C GLU A 80 15.33 5.13 -12.83
N LEU A 81 14.14 5.61 -12.43
CA LEU A 81 13.34 5.01 -11.36
C LEU A 81 13.03 3.53 -11.63
N ILE A 82 12.68 3.17 -12.87
CA ILE A 82 12.40 1.79 -13.27
C ILE A 82 13.66 0.95 -13.24
N SER A 83 14.77 1.46 -13.77
CA SER A 83 16.06 0.75 -13.78
C SER A 83 16.55 0.44 -12.36
N GLN A 84 16.29 1.34 -11.40
CA GLN A 84 16.63 1.14 -9.99
C GLN A 84 15.73 0.07 -9.35
N ALA A 85 14.45 0.08 -9.67
CA ALA A 85 13.48 -0.89 -9.16
C ALA A 85 13.71 -2.32 -9.69
N SER A 86 14.24 -2.49 -10.89
CA SER A 86 14.47 -3.83 -11.49
C SER A 86 15.79 -4.48 -11.05
N VAL A 87 16.81 -3.68 -10.72
CA VAL A 87 18.15 -4.18 -10.34
C VAL A 87 18.24 -4.55 -8.86
N GLN A 88 17.53 -3.84 -7.98
CA GLN A 88 17.50 -4.11 -6.55
C GLN A 88 16.16 -4.74 -6.20
N GLY A 89 16.15 -6.03 -5.86
CA GLY A 89 14.95 -6.72 -5.33
C GLY A 89 14.45 -6.17 -3.98
N SER A 90 14.90 -4.99 -3.55
CA SER A 90 14.48 -4.26 -2.37
C SER A 90 13.96 -2.86 -2.73
N PRO A 91 12.82 -2.43 -2.18
CA PRO A 91 12.27 -1.10 -2.44
C PRO A 91 13.23 -0.03 -1.90
N GLN A 92 13.84 0.74 -2.80
CA GLN A 92 14.76 1.82 -2.45
C GLN A 92 14.04 2.99 -1.78
N ILE A 93 12.79 3.22 -2.15
CA ILE A 93 11.92 4.25 -1.60
C ILE A 93 10.81 3.55 -0.80
N SER A 94 10.64 3.95 0.45
CA SER A 94 9.51 3.53 1.29
C SER A 94 8.81 4.74 1.90
N LEU A 95 7.51 4.64 2.10
CA LEU A 95 6.72 5.68 2.76
C LEU A 95 6.61 5.33 4.25
N GLU A 96 6.98 6.26 5.13
CA GLU A 96 6.95 6.04 6.58
C GLU A 96 5.74 6.73 7.21
N LEU A 97 5.61 8.03 6.96
CA LEU A 97 4.63 8.87 7.65
C LEU A 97 3.82 9.70 6.67
N CYS A 98 2.54 9.83 7.00
CA CYS A 98 1.56 10.59 6.25
C CYS A 98 0.86 11.52 7.24
N GLY A 99 0.63 12.80 6.91
CA GLY A 99 -0.04 13.72 7.84
C GLY A 99 -0.66 14.94 7.17
N ILE A 100 -1.61 15.55 7.86
CA ILE A 100 -2.23 16.83 7.49
C ILE A 100 -1.56 17.94 8.30
N LYS A 101 -1.18 19.05 7.66
CA LYS A 101 -0.54 20.20 8.31
C LYS A 101 -1.17 21.51 7.82
N GLU A 102 -1.22 22.49 8.73
CA GLU A 102 -1.60 23.86 8.39
C GLU A 102 -0.36 24.69 8.01
N GLU A 103 -0.51 25.56 7.01
CA GLU A 103 0.51 26.52 6.61
C GLU A 103 0.57 27.70 7.59
N SER A 104 1.72 27.92 8.23
CA SER A 104 1.88 28.87 9.34
C SER A 104 1.93 30.36 8.94
N SER A 105 1.82 30.68 7.65
CA SER A 105 1.86 32.06 7.12
C SER A 105 0.47 32.58 6.74
N GLU A 106 0.32 33.91 6.63
CA GLU A 106 -0.92 34.71 6.44
C GLU A 106 -1.87 34.28 5.28
N GLY A 107 -1.59 33.19 4.57
CA GLY A 107 -2.40 32.57 3.53
C GLY A 107 -3.12 31.26 3.89
N GLY A 108 -3.11 30.83 5.16
CA GLY A 108 -4.07 29.89 5.77
C GLY A 108 -4.50 28.67 4.93
N GLY A 109 -3.56 27.93 4.36
CA GLY A 109 -3.83 26.71 3.57
C GLY A 109 -3.54 25.42 4.33
N ILE A 110 -4.22 24.33 3.98
CA ILE A 110 -3.94 22.98 4.48
C ILE A 110 -3.19 22.20 3.40
N PHE A 111 -2.24 21.38 3.80
CA PHE A 111 -1.52 20.49 2.90
C PHE A 111 -1.33 19.09 3.51
N TYR A 112 -1.31 18.10 2.63
CA TYR A 112 -0.87 16.76 2.95
C TYR A 112 0.65 16.69 2.87
N ALA A 113 1.26 16.02 3.84
CA ALA A 113 2.69 15.78 3.93
C ALA A 113 2.96 14.28 3.97
N PHE A 114 3.88 13.84 3.13
CA PHE A 114 4.31 12.45 2.98
C PHE A 114 5.80 12.38 3.25
N GLN A 115 6.21 11.71 4.31
CA GLN A 115 7.62 11.46 4.64
C GLN A 115 8.03 10.11 4.07
N MET A 116 9.07 10.14 3.26
CA MET A 116 9.60 8.98 2.55
C MET A 116 11.03 8.72 3.01
N HIS A 117 11.37 7.44 3.16
CA HIS A 117 12.69 6.98 3.52
C HIS A 117 13.40 6.40 2.30
N GLU A 118 14.60 6.91 2.06
CA GLU A 118 15.60 6.41 1.13
C GLU A 118 16.95 6.40 1.87
N THR A 119 18.08 6.73 1.23
CA THR A 119 19.35 7.00 1.94
C THR A 119 19.22 8.19 2.89
N VAL A 120 18.37 9.16 2.54
CA VAL A 120 18.07 10.34 3.36
C VAL A 120 16.56 10.53 3.39
N PRO A 121 15.94 10.75 4.57
CA PRO A 121 14.52 11.02 4.63
C PRO A 121 14.17 12.28 3.84
N CYS A 122 13.08 12.23 3.11
CA CYS A 122 12.57 13.34 2.33
C CYS A 122 11.08 13.52 2.57
N SER A 123 10.55 14.69 2.25
CA SER A 123 9.11 14.95 2.35
C SER A 123 8.54 15.47 1.04
N VAL A 124 7.35 14.99 0.69
CA VAL A 124 6.52 15.50 -0.40
C VAL A 124 5.30 16.19 0.20
N ARG A 125 4.99 17.40 -0.30
CA ARG A 125 3.88 18.23 0.16
C ARG A 125 2.92 18.50 -0.98
N ILE A 126 1.62 18.33 -0.70
CA ILE A 126 0.52 18.47 -1.66
C ILE A 126 -0.53 19.37 -1.01
N GLY A 127 -0.72 20.58 -1.53
CA GLY A 127 -1.74 21.50 -1.07
C GLY A 127 -2.87 21.64 -2.09
N ALA A 128 -3.96 22.26 -1.66
CA ALA A 128 -5.06 22.63 -2.54
C ALA A 128 -4.60 23.59 -3.64
N ARG A 129 -5.30 23.64 -4.77
CA ARG A 129 -4.98 24.53 -5.90
C ARG A 129 -4.89 26.01 -5.53
N ASN A 130 -5.61 26.44 -4.51
CA ASN A 130 -5.59 27.80 -3.98
C ASN A 130 -4.45 28.06 -2.98
N SER A 131 -3.66 27.05 -2.61
CA SER A 131 -2.47 27.23 -1.77
C SER A 131 -1.41 28.01 -2.55
N THR A 132 -0.89 29.07 -1.92
CA THR A 132 0.15 29.91 -2.53
C THR A 132 1.47 29.16 -2.71
N ARG A 133 1.78 28.23 -1.80
CA ARG A 133 3.06 27.51 -1.77
C ARG A 133 2.98 26.10 -2.34
N PHE A 134 1.86 25.42 -2.14
CA PHE A 134 1.71 23.98 -2.42
C PHE A 134 0.60 23.65 -3.42
N SER A 135 0.17 24.62 -4.24
CA SER A 135 -0.76 24.40 -5.37
C SER A 135 -0.27 23.37 -6.38
N VAL A 136 1.03 23.06 -6.36
CA VAL A 136 1.67 22.02 -7.15
C VAL A 136 2.47 21.14 -6.17
N PRO A 137 2.49 19.80 -6.34
CA PRO A 137 3.27 18.91 -5.49
C PRO A 137 4.74 19.30 -5.43
N ARG A 138 5.30 19.37 -4.22
CA ARG A 138 6.72 19.73 -4.00
C ARG A 138 7.42 18.70 -3.16
N CYS A 139 8.62 18.31 -3.57
CA CYS A 139 9.50 17.47 -2.79
C CYS A 139 10.66 18.28 -2.19
N GLU A 140 11.06 17.90 -0.99
CA GLU A 140 12.16 18.52 -0.25
C GLU A 140 13.45 17.70 -0.29
N CYS A 141 13.56 16.71 -1.18
CA CYS A 141 14.78 15.93 -1.34
C CYS A 141 15.97 16.77 -1.89
N PRO A 142 17.22 16.32 -1.69
CA PRO A 142 18.40 17.02 -2.22
C PRO A 142 18.35 17.26 -3.74
N ASP A 143 17.82 16.31 -4.52
CA ASP A 143 17.69 16.47 -5.98
C ASP A 143 16.71 17.57 -6.35
N ALA A 144 15.59 17.68 -5.63
CA ALA A 144 14.61 18.74 -5.84
C ALA A 144 15.16 20.11 -5.40
N ARG A 145 15.85 20.17 -4.25
CA ARG A 145 16.39 21.43 -3.68
C ARG A 145 17.60 21.97 -4.46
N TYR A 146 18.57 21.11 -4.78
CA TYR A 146 19.87 21.54 -5.31
C TYR A 146 20.00 21.35 -6.82
N ARG A 147 19.43 20.26 -7.37
CA ARG A 147 19.51 19.98 -8.83
C ARG A 147 18.32 20.52 -9.62
N ARG A 148 17.32 21.10 -8.92
CA ARG A 148 16.07 21.62 -9.50
C ARG A 148 15.44 20.60 -10.46
N ALA A 149 15.48 19.32 -10.09
CA ALA A 149 14.79 18.27 -10.84
C ALA A 149 13.28 18.42 -10.60
N GLN A 150 12.52 18.69 -11.65
CA GLN A 150 11.07 18.72 -11.63
C GLN A 150 10.56 17.90 -12.83
N PRO A 151 9.80 16.81 -12.60
CA PRO A 151 9.51 16.21 -11.29
C PRO A 151 10.74 15.49 -10.72
N CYS A 152 10.80 15.30 -9.40
CA CYS A 152 11.79 14.40 -8.81
C CYS A 152 11.23 12.97 -8.75
N LYS A 153 12.12 11.98 -8.62
CA LYS A 153 11.73 10.56 -8.55
C LYS A 153 10.76 10.24 -7.40
N HIS A 154 10.84 10.96 -6.27
CA HIS A 154 9.94 10.77 -5.13
C HIS A 154 8.50 11.19 -5.44
N ILE A 155 8.31 12.24 -6.26
CA ILE A 155 6.99 12.67 -6.71
C ILE A 155 6.39 11.61 -7.64
N VAL A 156 7.17 11.15 -8.61
CA VAL A 156 6.74 10.11 -9.57
C VAL A 156 6.36 8.83 -8.83
N TRP A 157 7.22 8.36 -7.93
CA TRP A 157 6.95 7.18 -7.11
C TRP A 157 5.70 7.35 -6.24
N LEU A 158 5.54 8.48 -5.55
CA LEU A 158 4.39 8.70 -4.69
C LEU A 158 3.09 8.69 -5.48
N PHE A 159 3.05 9.39 -6.62
CA PHE A 159 1.84 9.45 -7.43
C PHE A 159 1.54 8.18 -8.19
N ASP A 160 2.52 7.35 -8.49
CA ASP A 160 2.28 5.97 -8.96
C ASP A 160 1.43 5.18 -7.96
N HIS A 161 1.84 5.18 -6.69
CA HIS A 161 1.09 4.49 -5.62
C HIS A 161 -0.24 5.16 -5.28
N VAL A 162 -0.31 6.48 -5.22
CA VAL A 162 -1.57 7.21 -4.98
C VAL A 162 -2.56 6.97 -6.12
N SER A 163 -2.11 7.00 -7.37
CA SER A 163 -2.97 6.81 -8.54
C SER A 163 -3.56 5.40 -8.58
N LYS A 164 -2.78 4.38 -8.22
CA LYS A 164 -3.28 3.01 -8.09
C LYS A 164 -4.46 2.89 -7.13
N GLN A 165 -4.50 3.72 -6.09
CA GLN A 165 -5.59 3.74 -5.12
C GLN A 165 -6.73 4.67 -5.54
N ALA A 166 -6.42 5.80 -6.16
CA ALA A 166 -7.38 6.88 -6.44
C ALA A 166 -8.09 6.74 -7.79
N LEU A 167 -7.45 6.13 -8.79
CA LEU A 167 -8.01 5.93 -10.13
C LEU A 167 -8.71 4.56 -10.23
N PHE A 168 -9.68 4.34 -9.37
CA PHE A 168 -10.43 3.06 -9.31
C PHE A 168 -11.26 2.79 -10.57
N ASP A 169 -11.70 3.82 -11.29
CA ASP A 169 -12.46 3.71 -12.55
C ASP A 169 -11.56 3.54 -13.77
N HIS A 170 -10.25 3.70 -13.64
CA HIS A 170 -9.30 3.50 -14.73
C HIS A 170 -9.19 2.03 -15.12
N ASP A 171 -9.09 1.75 -16.42
CA ASP A 171 -8.81 0.41 -16.90
C ASP A 171 -7.32 0.12 -16.65
N PRO A 172 -6.96 -0.89 -15.83
CA PRO A 172 -5.57 -1.17 -15.50
C PRO A 172 -4.68 -1.50 -16.70
N ASP A 173 -5.26 -1.92 -17.82
CA ASP A 173 -4.51 -2.23 -19.05
C ASP A 173 -4.44 -1.01 -20.00
N SER A 174 -5.07 0.10 -19.65
CA SER A 174 -4.98 1.36 -20.40
C SER A 174 -3.86 2.25 -19.87
N ASP A 175 -3.17 2.92 -20.79
CA ASP A 175 -2.02 3.76 -20.46
C ASP A 175 -2.46 5.10 -19.86
N LEU A 176 -1.78 5.51 -18.79
CA LEU A 176 -1.94 6.82 -18.16
C LEU A 176 -1.03 7.86 -18.82
N THR A 177 -1.52 9.07 -19.02
CA THR A 177 -0.69 10.14 -19.59
C THR A 177 0.06 10.87 -18.49
N MET A 178 1.40 10.76 -18.45
CA MET A 178 2.18 11.46 -17.43
C MET A 178 2.25 12.96 -17.70
N THR A 179 2.06 13.77 -16.66
CA THR A 179 2.26 15.23 -16.72
C THR A 179 3.72 15.60 -16.44
N GLU A 180 4.12 16.81 -16.83
CA GLU A 180 5.43 17.38 -16.47
C GLU A 180 5.64 17.54 -14.95
N MET A 181 4.57 17.42 -14.16
CA MET A 181 4.66 17.46 -12.71
C MET A 181 4.83 16.07 -12.09
N GLY A 182 4.91 15.01 -12.90
CA GLY A 182 5.23 13.65 -12.44
C GLY A 182 4.04 12.87 -11.87
N TYR A 183 2.81 13.26 -12.20
CA TYR A 183 1.58 12.52 -11.86
C TYR A 183 0.70 12.36 -13.11
N PRO A 184 -0.22 11.37 -13.15
CA PRO A 184 -1.07 11.15 -14.31
C PRO A 184 -2.09 12.26 -14.51
N GLN A 185 -2.34 12.62 -15.77
CA GLN A 185 -3.29 13.65 -16.16
C GLN A 185 -4.72 13.30 -15.72
N GLU A 186 -5.04 12.01 -15.71
CA GLU A 186 -6.31 11.42 -15.31
C GLU A 186 -6.63 11.67 -13.83
N LEU A 187 -5.59 11.87 -12.99
CA LEU A 187 -5.75 12.21 -11.57
C LEU A 187 -6.19 13.66 -11.35
N GLN A 188 -6.08 14.52 -12.37
CA GLN A 188 -6.52 15.93 -12.36
C GLN A 188 -6.06 16.77 -11.15
N ASP A 189 -6.77 16.71 -10.02
CA ASP A 189 -6.44 17.37 -8.77
C ASP A 189 -6.08 16.33 -7.70
N PRO A 190 -4.77 16.10 -7.47
CA PRO A 190 -4.34 15.11 -6.49
C PRO A 190 -4.80 15.44 -5.07
N PHE A 191 -4.90 16.73 -4.70
CA PHE A 191 -5.34 17.12 -3.37
C PHE A 191 -6.81 16.75 -3.15
N GLN A 192 -7.66 16.98 -4.15
CA GLN A 192 -9.07 16.64 -4.09
C GLN A 192 -9.29 15.13 -4.00
N HIS A 193 -8.53 14.33 -4.74
CA HIS A 193 -8.66 12.87 -4.67
C HIS A 193 -8.18 12.29 -3.33
N ILE A 194 -7.07 12.80 -2.78
CA ILE A 194 -6.64 12.44 -1.43
C ILE A 194 -7.72 12.82 -0.40
N SER A 195 -8.31 14.02 -0.51
CA SER A 195 -9.40 14.48 0.35
C SER A 195 -10.66 13.60 0.27
N GLN A 196 -11.05 13.19 -0.93
CA GLN A 196 -12.24 12.34 -1.16
C GLN A 196 -12.05 10.93 -0.60
N MET A 197 -10.86 10.35 -0.75
CA MET A 197 -10.53 9.05 -0.16
C MET A 197 -10.30 9.13 1.34
N ARG A 198 -9.81 10.28 1.80
CA ARG A 198 -9.21 10.57 3.09
C ARG A 198 -7.82 9.98 3.26
N LEU A 199 -6.94 10.72 3.92
CA LEU A 199 -5.55 10.37 4.14
C LEU A 199 -5.40 9.11 4.98
N ASP A 200 -6.30 8.87 5.93
CA ASP A 200 -6.24 7.70 6.81
C ASP A 200 -6.50 6.38 6.05
N VAL A 201 -7.52 6.36 5.20
CA VAL A 201 -7.82 5.20 4.34
C VAL A 201 -6.72 5.02 3.27
N LEU A 202 -6.21 6.13 2.73
CA LEU A 202 -5.10 6.09 1.77
C LEU A 202 -3.82 5.56 2.44
N ALA A 203 -3.49 6.01 3.65
CA ALA A 203 -2.29 5.62 4.38
C ALA A 203 -2.25 4.11 4.63
N ASP A 204 -3.38 3.50 4.99
CA ASP A 204 -3.51 2.04 5.13
C ASP A 204 -3.18 1.31 3.81
N SER A 205 -3.52 1.91 2.66
CA SER A 205 -3.24 1.34 1.34
C SER A 205 -1.83 1.64 0.81
N LEU A 206 -1.18 2.68 1.35
CA LEU A 206 0.21 3.03 1.07
C LEU A 206 1.20 2.42 2.08
N HIS A 207 0.69 1.65 3.06
CA HIS A 207 1.47 1.02 4.11
C HIS A 207 2.28 2.03 4.96
N CYS A 208 1.74 3.24 5.21
CA CYS A 208 2.35 4.27 6.05
C CYS A 208 1.58 4.51 7.34
N ASP A 209 2.27 5.04 8.35
CA ASP A 209 1.66 5.51 9.59
C ASP A 209 1.15 6.95 9.47
N ILE A 210 0.12 7.29 10.24
CA ILE A 210 -0.43 8.66 10.27
C ILE A 210 0.22 9.42 11.42
N SER A 211 0.89 10.52 11.10
CA SER A 211 1.42 11.45 12.11
C SER A 211 0.30 12.34 12.63
N ALA A 212 0.02 12.25 13.93
CA ALA A 212 -0.78 13.25 14.61
C ALA A 212 0.05 14.54 14.78
N PRO A 213 -0.52 15.73 14.58
CA PRO A 213 0.20 16.99 14.70
C PRO A 213 0.78 17.27 16.10
N SER A 214 0.33 16.55 17.13
CA SER A 214 0.67 16.76 18.55
C SER A 214 1.54 15.67 19.19
N ARG A 215 1.91 14.60 18.45
CA ARG A 215 2.67 13.47 19.02
C ARG A 215 4.04 13.33 18.37
N ASP A 216 5.09 13.33 19.20
CA ASP A 216 6.50 13.15 18.81
C ASP A 216 6.87 11.69 18.44
N THR A 217 5.95 10.75 18.70
CA THR A 217 6.07 9.33 18.34
C THR A 217 4.76 8.85 17.73
N ALA A 218 4.81 8.46 16.45
CA ALA A 218 3.71 7.74 15.82
C ALA A 218 3.75 6.29 16.32
N LEU A 219 2.74 5.88 17.09
CA LEU A 219 2.52 4.46 17.31
C LEU A 219 2.09 3.81 15.99
N PRO A 220 2.52 2.57 15.69
CA PRO A 220 2.09 1.88 14.49
C PRO A 220 0.57 1.82 14.38
N SER A 221 0.05 2.07 13.19
CA SER A 221 -1.39 2.01 12.93
C SER A 221 -1.93 0.60 13.13
N ARG A 222 -3.23 0.47 13.44
CA ARG A 222 -3.88 -0.85 13.53
C ARG A 222 -3.79 -1.66 12.24
N SER A 223 -3.70 -0.98 11.10
CA SER A 223 -3.49 -1.63 9.80
C SER A 223 -2.07 -2.20 9.71
N ARG A 224 -1.05 -1.42 10.08
CA ARG A 224 0.37 -1.84 10.12
C ARG A 224 0.60 -3.02 11.07
N VAL A 225 0.00 -2.99 12.26
CA VAL A 225 0.03 -4.09 13.23
C VAL A 225 -0.54 -5.38 12.63
N ARG A 226 -1.69 -5.28 11.98
CA ARG A 226 -2.33 -6.43 11.34
C ARG A 226 -1.51 -6.96 10.19
N GLU A 227 -1.06 -6.09 9.29
CA GLU A 227 -0.23 -6.47 8.15
C GLU A 227 1.06 -7.15 8.61
N ALA A 228 1.75 -6.62 9.63
CA ALA A 228 2.93 -7.26 10.19
C ALA A 228 2.64 -8.68 10.71
N ARG A 229 1.49 -8.88 11.37
CA ARG A 229 1.06 -10.22 11.79
C ARG A 229 0.77 -11.13 10.60
N GLU A 230 0.14 -10.61 9.55
CA GLU A 230 -0.14 -11.38 8.33
C GLU A 230 1.14 -11.73 7.56
N ILE A 231 2.15 -10.86 7.56
CA ILE A 231 3.48 -11.14 7.00
C ILE A 231 4.15 -12.27 7.80
N VAL A 232 4.15 -12.19 9.13
CA VAL A 232 4.72 -13.26 9.98
C VAL A 232 3.99 -14.58 9.78
N ALA A 233 2.66 -14.54 9.69
CA ALA A 233 1.83 -15.72 9.40
C ALA A 233 2.17 -16.34 8.04
N ALA A 234 2.35 -15.52 7.01
CA ALA A 234 2.76 -15.98 5.68
C ALA A 234 4.14 -16.64 5.70
N VAL A 235 5.12 -16.03 6.40
CA VAL A 235 6.46 -16.61 6.59
C VAL A 235 6.40 -17.94 7.35
N ALA A 236 5.49 -18.06 8.31
CA ALA A 236 5.24 -19.30 9.05
C ALA A 236 4.43 -20.36 8.24
N GLY A 237 3.97 -20.03 7.03
CA GLY A 237 3.19 -20.94 6.18
C GLY A 237 1.73 -21.10 6.62
N VAL A 238 1.19 -20.15 7.38
CA VAL A 238 -0.18 -20.18 7.89
C VAL A 238 -1.17 -19.81 6.78
N GLY A 239 -2.15 -20.68 6.57
CA GLY A 239 -3.21 -20.46 5.58
C GLY A 239 -4.25 -19.42 6.00
N ALA A 240 -4.99 -18.91 5.01
CA ALA A 240 -6.03 -17.89 5.23
C ALA A 240 -7.14 -18.28 6.22
N SER A 241 -7.41 -19.58 6.42
CA SER A 241 -8.44 -20.07 7.36
C SER A 241 -8.06 -19.97 8.83
N GLU A 242 -6.75 -19.98 9.14
CA GLU A 242 -6.23 -19.99 10.51
C GLU A 242 -5.71 -18.60 10.94
N LEU A 243 -5.54 -17.71 9.97
CA LEU A 243 -4.94 -16.39 10.12
C LEU A 243 -5.61 -15.51 11.18
N ASP A 244 -6.93 -15.55 11.28
CA ASP A 244 -7.69 -14.70 12.21
C ASP A 244 -7.47 -15.11 13.68
N THR A 245 -6.97 -16.32 13.93
CA THR A 245 -6.62 -16.85 15.26
C THR A 245 -5.12 -16.97 15.51
N TYR A 246 -4.31 -16.73 14.48
CA TYR A 246 -2.86 -16.90 14.57
C TYR A 246 -2.22 -15.81 15.43
N ARG A 247 -1.49 -16.23 16.48
CA ARG A 247 -0.61 -15.40 17.31
C ARG A 247 -1.23 -14.04 17.72
N LEU A 248 -2.43 -14.09 18.29
CA LEU A 248 -3.16 -12.90 18.77
C LEU A 248 -2.39 -12.13 19.87
N ASP A 249 -1.44 -12.80 20.53
CA ASP A 249 -0.55 -12.22 21.54
C ASP A 249 0.45 -11.20 20.99
N LEU A 250 0.79 -11.26 19.69
CA LEU A 250 1.86 -10.45 19.09
C LEU A 250 1.63 -8.95 19.26
N GLU A 251 0.40 -8.47 19.07
CA GLU A 251 0.05 -7.05 19.22
C GLU A 251 0.32 -6.56 20.65
N SER A 252 -0.06 -7.35 21.66
CA SER A 252 0.19 -7.02 23.06
C SER A 252 1.66 -7.11 23.46
N SER A 253 2.46 -7.86 22.69
CA SER A 253 3.87 -8.09 22.94
C SER A 253 4.79 -7.02 22.33
N TYR A 254 4.27 -6.09 21.52
CA TYR A 254 5.10 -5.09 20.86
C TYR A 254 5.68 -4.08 21.86
N ASN A 255 6.99 -3.84 21.79
CA ASN A 255 7.68 -2.79 22.52
C ASN A 255 8.76 -2.17 21.63
N SER A 256 8.64 -0.87 21.33
CA SER A 256 9.61 -0.14 20.49
C SER A 256 11.02 -0.14 21.05
N ASP A 257 11.17 -0.23 22.39
CA ASP A 257 12.47 -0.19 23.06
C ASP A 257 13.15 -1.56 23.08
N ASN A 258 12.39 -2.64 22.84
CA ASN A 258 12.90 -4.00 22.86
C ASN A 258 12.35 -4.83 21.69
N LEU A 259 12.99 -4.65 20.53
CA LEU A 259 12.62 -5.32 19.29
C LEU A 259 12.98 -6.81 19.26
N ILE A 260 13.95 -7.25 20.07
CA ILE A 260 14.45 -8.63 20.04
C ILE A 260 13.87 -9.44 21.20
N ARG A 261 13.03 -10.42 20.86
CA ARG A 261 12.41 -11.34 21.81
C ARG A 261 13.16 -12.68 21.81
N ARG A 262 14.03 -12.87 22.80
CA ARG A 262 14.82 -14.11 22.94
C ARG A 262 13.88 -15.31 23.11
N GLY A 263 14.07 -16.34 22.28
CA GLY A 263 13.25 -17.55 22.29
C GLY A 263 11.96 -17.48 21.46
N ASP A 264 11.62 -16.32 20.88
CA ASP A 264 10.45 -16.15 20.03
C ASP A 264 10.82 -15.38 18.75
N LEU A 265 11.13 -16.15 17.70
CA LEU A 265 11.53 -15.60 16.40
C LEU A 265 10.36 -14.86 15.72
N GLU A 266 9.14 -15.37 15.87
CA GLU A 266 7.95 -14.75 15.27
C GLU A 266 7.68 -13.38 15.90
N ALA A 267 7.77 -13.26 17.23
CA ALA A 267 7.62 -11.96 17.92
C ALA A 267 8.77 -11.00 17.64
N THR A 268 9.99 -11.51 17.45
CA THR A 268 11.14 -10.72 17.00
C THR A 268 10.90 -10.18 15.60
N LEU A 269 10.53 -11.03 14.65
CA LEU A 269 10.25 -10.65 13.27
C LEU A 269 9.11 -9.64 13.20
N PHE A 270 8.03 -9.88 13.94
CA PHE A 270 6.90 -8.96 14.07
C PHE A 270 7.35 -7.56 14.53
N SER A 271 8.15 -7.49 15.59
CA SER A 271 8.66 -6.23 16.14
C SER A 271 9.56 -5.49 15.15
N LEU A 272 10.42 -6.23 14.42
CA LEU A 272 11.31 -5.65 13.40
C LEU A 272 10.53 -5.11 12.18
N ILE A 273 9.49 -5.82 11.72
CA ILE A 273 8.63 -5.38 10.61
C ILE A 273 7.87 -4.10 10.98
N LEU A 274 7.43 -3.97 12.24
CA LEU A 274 6.79 -2.75 12.72
C LEU A 274 7.77 -1.58 12.85
N ALA A 275 8.98 -1.84 13.32
CA ALA A 275 10.00 -0.81 13.48
C ALA A 275 10.60 -0.31 12.15
N SER A 276 10.55 -1.10 11.07
CA SER A 276 11.18 -0.77 9.79
C SER A 276 10.23 -0.95 8.61
N HIS A 277 9.82 0.17 8.01
CA HIS A 277 8.99 0.20 6.80
C HIS A 277 9.70 -0.43 5.60
N SER A 278 11.00 -0.20 5.44
CA SER A 278 11.80 -0.80 4.37
C SER A 278 11.88 -2.32 4.50
N LEU A 279 12.06 -2.84 5.72
CA LEU A 279 12.03 -4.28 5.97
C LEU A 279 10.65 -4.87 5.67
N ALA A 280 9.58 -4.23 6.14
CA ALA A 280 8.21 -4.68 5.87
C ALA A 280 7.95 -4.80 4.36
N ASN A 281 8.28 -3.75 3.61
CA ASN A 281 8.10 -3.74 2.15
C ASN A 281 9.00 -4.75 1.43
N TRP A 282 10.23 -4.95 1.92
CA TRP A 282 11.12 -5.97 1.37
C TRP A 282 10.56 -7.38 1.59
N VAL A 283 10.17 -7.74 2.81
CA VAL A 283 9.59 -9.07 3.09
C VAL A 283 8.32 -9.27 2.26
N ARG A 284 7.44 -8.25 2.22
CA ARG A 284 6.21 -8.26 1.42
C ARG A 284 6.49 -8.54 -0.06
N ALA A 285 7.53 -7.94 -0.64
CA ALA A 285 7.92 -8.18 -2.04
C ALA A 285 8.43 -9.61 -2.31
N GLN A 286 8.82 -10.36 -1.27
CA GLN A 286 9.26 -11.76 -1.37
C GLN A 286 8.13 -12.78 -1.12
N LEU A 287 6.94 -12.34 -0.68
CA LEU A 287 5.82 -13.24 -0.41
C LEU A 287 5.13 -13.71 -1.70
N ASN A 288 4.43 -14.85 -1.62
CA ASN A 288 3.65 -15.34 -2.75
C ASN A 288 2.41 -14.47 -2.93
N PRO A 289 1.96 -14.16 -4.16
CA PRO A 289 0.77 -13.35 -4.39
C PRO A 289 -0.53 -13.88 -3.77
N THR A 290 -0.56 -15.14 -3.34
CA THR A 290 -1.68 -15.78 -2.64
C THR A 290 -1.61 -15.67 -1.13
N ASP A 291 -0.49 -15.20 -0.59
CA ASP A 291 -0.31 -15.03 0.85
C ASP A 291 -1.17 -13.87 1.35
N PRO A 292 -1.82 -14.00 2.53
CA PRO A 292 -2.83 -13.04 2.98
C PRO A 292 -2.34 -11.59 3.05
N ALA A 293 -1.06 -11.39 3.40
CA ALA A 293 -0.46 -10.07 3.48
C ALA A 293 -0.46 -9.35 2.12
N VAL A 294 -0.21 -10.07 1.02
CA VAL A 294 -0.09 -9.48 -0.33
C VAL A 294 -1.30 -9.69 -1.22
N ASP A 295 -2.26 -10.49 -0.77
CA ASP A 295 -3.50 -10.77 -1.50
C ASP A 295 -4.32 -9.48 -1.72
N PRO A 296 -4.47 -9.02 -2.97
CA PRO A 296 -5.19 -7.78 -3.26
C PRO A 296 -6.67 -7.86 -2.86
N PHE A 297 -7.29 -9.04 -2.93
CA PHE A 297 -8.71 -9.20 -2.57
C PHE A 297 -8.91 -9.07 -1.06
N ARG A 298 -7.98 -9.62 -0.26
CA ARG A 298 -7.99 -9.42 1.19
C ARG A 298 -7.77 -7.96 1.55
N HIS A 299 -6.85 -7.27 0.89
CA HIS A 299 -6.63 -5.84 1.11
C HIS A 299 -7.91 -5.01 0.89
N LEU A 300 -8.61 -5.26 -0.22
CA LEU A 300 -9.88 -4.57 -0.55
C LEU A 300 -11.00 -4.92 0.43
N GLN A 301 -11.08 -6.17 0.88
CA GLN A 301 -11.99 -6.58 1.95
C GLN A 301 -11.71 -5.80 3.25
N LEU A 302 -10.45 -5.76 3.69
CA LEU A 302 -10.06 -5.09 4.92
C LEU A 302 -10.31 -3.57 4.85
N ARG A 303 -10.06 -2.95 3.69
CA ARG A 303 -10.39 -1.55 3.42
C ARG A 303 -11.88 -1.28 3.57
N ALA A 304 -12.74 -2.10 2.97
CA ALA A 304 -14.19 -1.97 3.10
C ALA A 304 -14.67 -2.09 4.56
N LEU A 305 -14.13 -3.06 5.32
CA LEU A 305 -14.44 -3.22 6.75
C LEU A 305 -13.95 -2.04 7.60
N ARG A 306 -12.81 -1.47 7.26
CA ARG A 306 -12.27 -0.26 7.89
C ARG A 306 -13.20 0.94 7.67
N ILE A 307 -13.68 1.13 6.44
CA ILE A 307 -14.64 2.19 6.09
C ILE A 307 -15.93 2.08 6.92
N LEU A 308 -16.45 0.85 7.09
CA LEU A 308 -17.61 0.61 7.95
C LEU A 308 -17.35 1.01 9.41
N ALA A 309 -16.22 0.58 9.97
CA ALA A 309 -15.87 0.94 11.35
C ALA A 309 -15.70 2.47 11.53
N GLU A 310 -15.19 3.18 10.52
CA GLU A 310 -15.07 4.63 10.52
C GLU A 310 -16.44 5.34 10.41
N LEU A 311 -17.38 4.79 9.64
CA LEU A 311 -18.77 5.27 9.59
C LEU A 311 -19.47 5.09 10.94
N ASP A 312 -19.29 3.94 11.60
CA ASP A 312 -19.85 3.67 12.93
C ASP A 312 -19.27 4.59 13.99
N GLY A 313 -17.94 4.78 13.97
CA GLY A 313 -17.25 5.72 14.86
C GLY A 313 -17.68 7.17 14.62
N TYR A 314 -17.91 7.55 13.37
CA TYR A 314 -18.48 8.86 13.03
C TYR A 314 -19.89 9.02 13.58
N SER A 315 -20.75 8.03 13.39
CA SER A 315 -22.16 8.12 13.78
C SER A 315 -22.32 8.12 15.29
N SER A 316 -21.55 7.28 15.99
CA SER A 316 -21.51 7.26 17.46
C SER A 316 -21.06 8.62 18.03
N SER A 317 -20.11 9.28 17.38
CA SER A 317 -19.62 10.59 17.82
C SER A 317 -20.61 11.74 17.58
N LEU A 318 -21.58 11.60 16.65
CA LEU A 318 -22.61 12.62 16.44
C LEU A 318 -23.54 12.76 17.66
N HIS A 319 -23.59 11.74 18.51
CA HIS A 319 -24.39 11.75 19.74
C HIS A 319 -23.64 12.36 20.94
N ASP A 320 -22.35 12.66 20.82
CA ASP A 320 -21.55 13.28 21.87
C ASP A 320 -21.21 14.75 21.53
N PRO A 321 -21.80 15.74 22.22
CA PRO A 321 -21.53 17.16 21.98
C PRO A 321 -20.05 17.54 22.14
N ALA A 322 -19.31 16.87 23.03
CA ALA A 322 -17.89 17.12 23.24
C ALA A 322 -17.05 16.60 22.07
N ALA A 323 -17.41 15.43 21.51
CA ALA A 323 -16.78 14.89 20.32
C ALA A 323 -17.08 15.74 19.07
N VAL A 324 -18.29 16.28 18.95
CA VAL A 324 -18.65 17.22 17.87
C VAL A 324 -17.86 18.52 17.97
N ALA A 325 -17.71 19.09 19.17
CA ALA A 325 -16.92 20.29 19.40
C ALA A 325 -15.41 20.05 19.16
N ALA A 326 -14.86 18.95 19.68
CA ALA A 326 -13.47 18.57 19.45
C ALA A 326 -13.18 18.36 17.95
N ARG A 327 -14.13 17.80 17.20
CA ARG A 327 -14.02 17.67 15.74
C ARG A 327 -14.24 18.95 14.98
N GLN A 328 -14.95 19.94 15.52
CA GLN A 328 -15.01 21.28 14.92
C GLN A 328 -13.71 22.04 15.17
N GLU A 329 -13.00 21.76 16.27
CA GLU A 329 -11.67 22.32 16.55
C GLU A 329 -10.53 21.60 15.80
N GLU A 330 -10.56 20.27 15.66
CA GLU A 330 -9.78 19.53 14.65
C GLU A 330 -10.26 19.81 13.21
N GLY A 331 -11.40 20.52 13.12
CA GLY A 331 -12.34 20.59 12.01
C GLY A 331 -12.20 21.73 11.04
N LYS A 332 -11.00 22.26 10.82
CA LYS A 332 -10.72 22.95 9.55
C LYS A 332 -10.47 21.90 8.47
N GLU A 333 -11.35 20.90 8.32
CA GLU A 333 -10.99 19.66 7.63
C GLU A 333 -10.77 19.90 6.12
N ALA A 334 -9.58 19.58 5.65
CA ALA A 334 -9.33 19.35 4.23
C ALA A 334 -10.13 18.14 3.70
N GLU A 335 -10.69 17.33 4.59
CA GLU A 335 -11.41 16.08 4.32
C GLU A 335 -12.91 16.25 4.64
N GLY A 336 -13.79 15.68 3.82
CA GLY A 336 -15.24 15.77 4.05
C GLY A 336 -15.74 14.86 5.19
N PRO A 337 -17.03 14.96 5.57
CA PRO A 337 -17.62 14.13 6.61
C PRO A 337 -17.63 12.63 6.23
N ARG A 338 -17.48 11.74 7.23
CA ARG A 338 -17.59 10.28 7.08
C ARG A 338 -19.05 9.83 7.00
N SER A 339 -19.79 10.38 6.04
CA SER A 339 -21.21 10.12 5.83
C SER A 339 -21.47 8.76 5.17
N VAL A 340 -22.74 8.34 5.15
CA VAL A 340 -23.17 7.15 4.40
C VAL A 340 -22.83 7.26 2.91
N ALA A 341 -23.01 8.45 2.31
CA ALA A 341 -22.66 8.69 0.91
C ALA A 341 -21.16 8.47 0.63
N TRP A 342 -20.29 8.94 1.54
CA TRP A 342 -18.84 8.68 1.45
C TRP A 342 -18.54 7.18 1.56
N ALA A 343 -19.06 6.52 2.61
CA ALA A 343 -18.82 5.10 2.85
C ALA A 343 -19.32 4.23 1.69
N ALA A 344 -20.53 4.50 1.20
CA ALA A 344 -21.11 3.79 0.06
C ALA A 344 -20.29 3.97 -1.22
N THR A 345 -19.75 5.18 -1.44
CA THR A 345 -18.85 5.44 -2.57
C THR A 345 -17.57 4.63 -2.44
N GLN A 346 -16.87 4.70 -1.31
CA GLN A 346 -15.61 3.98 -1.10
C GLN A 346 -15.78 2.45 -1.14
N ILE A 347 -16.88 1.91 -0.60
CA ILE A 347 -17.17 0.47 -0.66
C ILE A 347 -17.49 0.03 -2.09
N ARG A 348 -18.25 0.82 -2.86
CA ARG A 348 -18.47 0.56 -4.30
C ARG A 348 -17.16 0.52 -5.06
N GLN A 349 -16.23 1.43 -4.78
CA GLN A 349 -14.89 1.44 -5.40
C GLN A 349 -14.13 0.14 -5.11
N CYS A 350 -14.18 -0.36 -3.87
CA CYS A 350 -13.55 -1.65 -3.52
C CYS A 350 -14.15 -2.80 -4.35
N VAL A 351 -15.47 -2.84 -4.51
CA VAL A 351 -16.15 -3.88 -5.31
C VAL A 351 -15.80 -3.78 -6.79
N VAL A 352 -15.77 -2.57 -7.36
CA VAL A 352 -15.36 -2.33 -8.76
C VAL A 352 -13.90 -2.75 -8.98
N GLN A 353 -13.01 -2.47 -8.04
CA GLN A 353 -11.62 -2.91 -8.12
C GLN A 353 -11.50 -4.44 -8.07
N ILE A 354 -12.29 -5.12 -7.22
CA ILE A 354 -12.34 -6.59 -7.24
C ILE A 354 -12.83 -7.11 -8.59
N ASP A 355 -13.92 -6.55 -9.12
CA ASP A 355 -14.50 -6.95 -10.41
C ASP A 355 -13.50 -6.83 -11.56
N LYS A 356 -12.77 -5.72 -11.61
CA LYS A 356 -11.70 -5.50 -12.60
C LYS A 356 -10.56 -6.49 -12.45
N LEU A 357 -10.10 -6.76 -11.23
CA LEU A 357 -9.05 -7.75 -10.97
C LEU A 357 -9.49 -9.17 -11.34
N VAL A 358 -10.77 -9.49 -11.18
CA VAL A 358 -11.35 -10.79 -11.54
C VAL A 358 -11.51 -10.94 -13.06
N SER A 359 -11.97 -9.88 -13.71
CA SER A 359 -12.20 -9.83 -15.15
C SER A 359 -10.90 -9.64 -15.94
N ARG A 360 -9.77 -9.42 -15.27
CA ARG A 360 -8.48 -9.14 -15.92
C ARG A 360 -7.94 -10.35 -16.68
N GLY A 361 -7.51 -10.07 -17.91
CA GLY A 361 -6.60 -10.91 -18.69
C GLY A 361 -7.29 -11.98 -19.55
N SER A 362 -6.57 -12.39 -20.60
CA SER A 362 -6.97 -13.49 -21.49
C SER A 362 -6.82 -14.89 -20.84
N ARG A 363 -6.26 -14.96 -19.63
CA ARG A 363 -6.09 -16.20 -18.85
C ARG A 363 -6.90 -16.13 -17.56
N PRO A 364 -7.68 -17.17 -17.23
CA PRO A 364 -8.45 -17.18 -15.99
C PRO A 364 -7.54 -17.14 -14.75
N LEU A 365 -7.96 -16.37 -13.74
CA LEU A 365 -7.32 -16.34 -12.43
C LEU A 365 -7.12 -17.73 -11.84
N ALA A 366 -6.06 -17.90 -11.04
CA ALA A 366 -5.84 -19.12 -10.27
C ALA A 366 -7.01 -19.40 -9.33
N LYS A 367 -7.31 -20.70 -9.07
CA LYS A 367 -8.43 -21.12 -8.22
C LYS A 367 -8.40 -20.48 -6.82
N SER A 368 -7.22 -20.35 -6.22
CA SER A 368 -7.03 -19.69 -4.92
C SER A 368 -7.37 -18.19 -4.96
N ALA A 369 -6.93 -17.49 -6.01
CA ALA A 369 -7.25 -16.07 -6.21
C ALA A 369 -8.75 -15.85 -6.44
N ARG A 370 -9.40 -16.71 -7.24
CA ARG A 370 -10.88 -16.70 -7.42
C ARG A 370 -11.61 -16.94 -6.11
N ALA A 371 -11.14 -17.91 -5.30
CA ALA A 371 -11.70 -18.16 -3.98
C ALA A 371 -11.53 -16.97 -3.03
N SER A 372 -10.40 -16.26 -3.11
CA SER A 372 -10.18 -15.07 -2.28
C SER A 372 -11.04 -13.88 -2.71
N ALA A 373 -11.19 -13.66 -4.03
CA ALA A 373 -12.10 -12.65 -4.57
C ALA A 373 -13.54 -12.90 -4.13
N ALA A 374 -14.02 -14.14 -4.24
CA ALA A 374 -15.36 -14.52 -3.77
C ALA A 374 -15.51 -14.32 -2.25
N ARG A 375 -14.51 -14.71 -1.44
CA ARG A 375 -14.51 -14.46 0.01
C ARG A 375 -14.63 -12.97 0.33
N ALA A 376 -13.84 -12.14 -0.34
CA ALA A 376 -13.85 -10.69 -0.13
C ALA A 376 -15.23 -10.10 -0.44
N LEU A 377 -15.81 -10.45 -1.59
CA LEU A 377 -17.15 -9.99 -2.01
C LEU A 377 -18.25 -10.43 -1.06
N VAL A 378 -18.27 -11.71 -0.67
CA VAL A 378 -19.25 -12.26 0.30
C VAL A 378 -19.10 -11.58 1.66
N SER A 379 -17.87 -11.36 2.12
CA SER A 379 -17.59 -10.69 3.40
C SER A 379 -18.05 -9.23 3.38
N ILE A 380 -17.80 -8.50 2.29
CA ILE A 380 -18.28 -7.12 2.10
C ILE A 380 -19.80 -7.09 2.11
N LEU A 381 -20.46 -7.95 1.33
CA LEU A 381 -21.92 -8.01 1.25
C LEU A 381 -22.55 -8.34 2.62
N LYS A 382 -21.99 -9.33 3.32
CA LYS A 382 -22.41 -9.71 4.68
C LYS A 382 -22.27 -8.55 5.65
N ALA A 383 -21.12 -7.86 5.62
CA ALA A 383 -20.88 -6.71 6.46
C ALA A 383 -21.90 -5.59 6.18
N VAL A 384 -22.09 -5.19 4.92
CA VAL A 384 -23.09 -4.18 4.53
C VAL A 384 -24.50 -4.58 4.95
N THR A 385 -24.88 -5.85 4.77
CA THR A 385 -26.20 -6.37 5.15
C THR A 385 -26.42 -6.29 6.67
N ASN A 386 -25.38 -6.55 7.46
CA ASN A 386 -25.44 -6.41 8.91
C ASN A 386 -25.49 -4.94 9.38
N HIS A 387 -25.14 -3.97 8.54
CA HIS A 387 -25.23 -2.52 8.83
C HIS A 387 -26.56 -1.92 8.34
N ASN A 388 -27.67 -2.64 8.53
CA ASN A 388 -29.01 -2.11 8.25
C ASN A 388 -29.57 -1.34 9.45
N PHE A 389 -28.95 -0.19 9.76
CA PHE A 389 -29.38 0.70 10.85
C PHE A 389 -29.72 2.09 10.31
N ASP A 390 -30.85 2.65 10.72
CA ASP A 390 -31.23 4.05 10.46
C ASP A 390 -30.67 4.97 11.56
N SER A 391 -29.35 4.93 11.74
CA SER A 391 -28.64 5.62 12.82
C SER A 391 -27.68 6.70 12.35
N HIS A 392 -27.52 6.87 11.04
CA HIS A 392 -26.59 7.86 10.49
C HIS A 392 -27.29 9.20 10.24
N GLY A 393 -26.52 10.30 10.21
CA GLY A 393 -27.07 11.63 9.92
C GLY A 393 -27.39 11.81 8.44
N GLY A 394 -28.52 12.45 8.10
CA GLY A 394 -28.95 12.62 6.71
C GLY A 394 -30.42 13.03 6.59
N ALA A 395 -30.84 13.46 5.39
CA ALA A 395 -32.22 13.89 5.15
C ALA A 395 -33.11 12.75 4.63
N THR A 396 -32.55 11.85 3.82
CA THR A 396 -33.26 10.72 3.23
C THR A 396 -32.94 9.41 3.95
N LEU A 397 -33.67 8.33 3.62
CA LEU A 397 -33.33 7.00 4.14
C LEU A 397 -31.98 6.51 3.60
N ASP A 398 -31.64 6.85 2.35
CA ASP A 398 -30.34 6.51 1.74
C ASP A 398 -29.17 7.23 2.41
N ASP A 399 -29.39 8.45 2.90
CA ASP A 399 -28.36 9.19 3.62
C ASP A 399 -28.11 8.64 5.03
N ARG A 400 -29.12 7.97 5.61
CA ARG A 400 -29.11 7.54 7.01
C ARG A 400 -28.87 6.04 7.20
N ASN A 401 -28.94 5.25 6.13
CA ASN A 401 -28.80 3.80 6.16
C ASN A 401 -27.98 3.29 4.96
N LEU A 402 -26.82 2.73 5.25
CA LEU A 402 -25.88 2.24 4.24
C LEU A 402 -26.45 1.06 3.43
N TYR A 403 -27.16 0.14 4.08
CA TYR A 403 -27.80 -0.98 3.41
C TYR A 403 -28.80 -0.50 2.36
N MET A 404 -29.61 0.52 2.68
CA MET A 404 -30.58 1.08 1.75
C MET A 404 -29.90 1.74 0.54
N CYS A 405 -28.81 2.47 0.78
CA CYS A 405 -28.03 3.14 -0.27
C CYS A 405 -27.31 2.18 -1.24
N LEU A 406 -26.89 1.00 -0.77
CA LEU A 406 -26.13 0.04 -1.57
C LEU A 406 -26.98 -1.05 -2.19
N VAL A 407 -27.97 -1.56 -1.45
CA VAL A 407 -28.72 -2.78 -1.79
C VAL A 407 -30.23 -2.58 -1.76
N GLY A 408 -30.74 -1.91 -0.72
CA GLY A 408 -32.17 -1.92 -0.39
C GLY A 408 -33.07 -1.12 -1.34
N ASN A 409 -32.68 0.09 -1.74
CA ASN A 409 -33.56 1.01 -2.49
C ASN A 409 -33.44 0.88 -4.01
N HIS A 410 -32.24 0.60 -4.52
CA HIS A 410 -31.97 0.57 -5.96
C HIS A 410 -31.21 -0.70 -6.34
N ASP A 411 -31.63 -1.34 -7.43
CA ASP A 411 -30.87 -2.44 -8.01
C ASP A 411 -29.67 -1.89 -8.77
N THR A 412 -28.55 -1.76 -8.04
CA THR A 412 -27.26 -1.34 -8.61
C THR A 412 -26.42 -2.52 -9.06
N GLY A 413 -26.92 -3.76 -8.92
CA GLY A 413 -26.10 -4.96 -9.10
C GLY A 413 -24.95 -5.08 -8.10
N PHE A 414 -25.02 -4.41 -6.95
CA PHE A 414 -23.97 -4.39 -5.93
C PHE A 414 -23.46 -5.80 -5.61
N VAL A 415 -22.17 -6.03 -5.83
CA VAL A 415 -21.46 -7.32 -5.68
C VAL A 415 -21.89 -8.43 -6.65
N TYR A 416 -23.15 -8.44 -7.12
CA TYR A 416 -23.69 -9.45 -8.01
C TYR A 416 -22.88 -9.61 -9.30
N SER A 417 -22.54 -8.51 -9.99
CA SER A 417 -21.80 -8.58 -11.27
C SER A 417 -20.49 -9.34 -11.13
N ALA A 418 -19.72 -9.01 -10.09
CA ALA A 418 -18.44 -9.64 -9.81
C ALA A 418 -18.60 -11.10 -9.38
N LEU A 419 -19.58 -11.41 -8.51
CA LEU A 419 -19.83 -12.79 -8.08
C LEU A 419 -20.34 -13.69 -9.21
N ASP A 420 -21.06 -13.16 -10.19
CA ASP A 420 -21.54 -13.93 -11.34
C ASP A 420 -20.40 -14.48 -12.20
N THR A 421 -19.27 -13.77 -12.24
CA THR A 421 -18.06 -14.29 -12.89
C THR A 421 -17.36 -15.40 -12.10
N LEU A 422 -17.76 -15.64 -10.84
CA LEU A 422 -17.17 -16.57 -9.87
C LEU A 422 -18.10 -17.74 -9.49
N VAL A 423 -18.99 -18.15 -10.41
CA VAL A 423 -19.96 -19.25 -10.20
C VAL A 423 -19.33 -20.60 -9.82
N ASP A 424 -18.05 -20.79 -10.10
CA ASP A 424 -17.27 -21.99 -9.75
C ASP A 424 -16.87 -22.06 -8.26
N GLN A 425 -17.07 -20.97 -7.48
CA GLN A 425 -16.69 -20.88 -6.07
C GLN A 425 -17.80 -21.36 -5.14
N SER A 426 -18.24 -22.60 -5.32
CA SER A 426 -19.39 -23.20 -4.62
C SER A 426 -19.28 -23.26 -3.10
N GLN A 427 -18.08 -23.11 -2.53
CA GLN A 427 -17.87 -23.15 -1.07
C GLN A 427 -18.57 -22.02 -0.30
N PHE A 428 -19.01 -20.94 -0.98
CA PHE A 428 -19.67 -19.80 -0.33
C PHE A 428 -21.20 -19.83 -0.42
N ILE A 429 -21.79 -20.93 -0.92
CA ILE A 429 -23.25 -21.05 -1.10
C ILE A 429 -24.01 -20.88 0.23
N GLU A 430 -23.57 -21.54 1.29
CA GLU A 430 -24.24 -21.48 2.61
C GLU A 430 -24.23 -20.05 3.19
N GLU A 431 -23.12 -19.33 3.04
CA GLU A 431 -23.04 -17.94 3.48
C GLU A 431 -23.96 -17.02 2.66
N LEU A 432 -24.01 -17.21 1.35
CA LEU A 432 -24.91 -16.45 0.47
C LEU A 432 -26.38 -16.73 0.77
N GLU A 433 -26.74 -17.96 1.14
CA GLU A 433 -28.10 -18.31 1.57
C GLU A 433 -28.47 -17.61 2.88
N GLY A 434 -27.58 -17.58 3.87
CA GLY A 434 -27.78 -16.81 5.09
C GLY A 434 -27.95 -15.31 4.83
N ILE A 435 -27.18 -14.75 3.88
CA ILE A 435 -27.37 -13.35 3.44
C ILE A 435 -28.74 -13.16 2.78
N MET A 436 -29.18 -14.10 1.93
CA MET A 436 -30.49 -14.03 1.27
C MET A 436 -31.66 -14.04 2.26
N GLU A 437 -31.55 -14.74 3.38
CA GLU A 437 -32.54 -14.69 4.46
C GLU A 437 -32.61 -13.28 5.08
N LEU A 438 -31.46 -12.66 5.32
CA LEU A 438 -31.39 -11.27 5.80
C LEU A 438 -31.96 -10.28 4.79
N LEU A 439 -31.64 -10.43 3.50
CA LEU A 439 -32.21 -9.61 2.42
C LEU A 439 -33.73 -9.75 2.33
N GLY A 440 -34.27 -10.95 2.56
CA GLY A 440 -35.70 -11.20 2.63
C GLY A 440 -36.37 -10.50 3.81
N ARG A 441 -35.68 -10.37 4.94
CA ARG A 441 -36.16 -9.65 6.14
C ARG A 441 -36.06 -8.14 6.01
N PHE A 442 -34.96 -7.64 5.45
CA PHE A 442 -34.68 -6.21 5.34
C PHE A 442 -35.33 -5.55 4.13
N GLY A 443 -35.70 -6.34 3.12
CA GLY A 443 -36.22 -5.85 1.85
C GLY A 443 -35.08 -5.56 0.89
N SER A 444 -35.24 -5.99 -0.36
CA SER A 444 -34.35 -5.69 -1.47
C SER A 444 -35.16 -5.63 -2.77
N PRO A 445 -34.65 -4.96 -3.83
CA PRO A 445 -35.31 -4.93 -5.11
C PRO A 445 -35.56 -6.35 -5.62
N ALA A 446 -36.77 -6.60 -6.15
CA ALA A 446 -37.16 -7.94 -6.58
C ALA A 446 -36.22 -8.52 -7.65
N SER A 447 -35.69 -7.67 -8.53
CA SER A 447 -34.69 -8.02 -9.53
C SER A 447 -33.37 -8.45 -8.90
N TYR A 448 -32.85 -7.70 -7.92
CA TYR A 448 -31.63 -8.05 -7.20
C TYR A 448 -31.76 -9.40 -6.49
N ALA A 449 -32.85 -9.61 -5.75
CA ALA A 449 -33.11 -10.87 -5.07
C ALA A 449 -33.29 -12.05 -6.04
N ALA A 450 -33.90 -11.83 -7.21
CA ALA A 450 -34.03 -12.84 -8.26
C ALA A 450 -32.65 -13.21 -8.85
N ASN A 451 -31.82 -12.21 -9.13
CA ASN A 451 -30.46 -12.37 -9.65
C ASN A 451 -29.59 -13.17 -8.69
N MET A 452 -29.59 -12.84 -7.40
CA MET A 452 -28.82 -13.57 -6.38
C MET A 452 -29.30 -15.02 -6.21
N ARG A 453 -30.60 -15.30 -6.26
CA ARG A 453 -31.11 -16.69 -6.26
C ARG A 453 -30.69 -17.46 -7.51
N GLY A 454 -30.71 -16.80 -8.67
CA GLY A 454 -30.21 -17.35 -9.94
C GLY A 454 -28.73 -17.72 -9.84
N LEU A 455 -27.91 -16.84 -9.28
CA LEU A 455 -26.49 -17.06 -9.01
C LEU A 455 -26.27 -18.30 -8.13
N ILE A 456 -26.93 -18.40 -6.98
CA ILE A 456 -26.82 -19.56 -6.07
C ILE A 456 -27.19 -20.87 -6.81
N THR A 457 -28.23 -20.83 -7.65
CA THR A 457 -28.64 -22.00 -8.45
C THR A 457 -27.57 -22.41 -9.47
N ARG A 458 -26.92 -21.43 -10.13
CA ARG A 458 -25.79 -21.69 -11.03
C ARG A 458 -24.59 -22.27 -10.28
N MET A 459 -24.24 -21.72 -9.11
CA MET A 459 -23.14 -22.24 -8.28
C MET A 459 -23.36 -23.69 -7.86
N ARG A 460 -24.58 -24.05 -7.45
CA ARG A 460 -24.94 -25.45 -7.12
C ARG A 460 -24.81 -26.40 -8.32
N SER A 461 -25.19 -25.92 -9.50
CA SER A 461 -25.09 -26.70 -10.74
C SER A 461 -23.62 -27.02 -11.06
N HIS A 462 -22.71 -26.07 -10.83
CA HIS A 462 -21.26 -26.28 -10.97
C HIS A 462 -20.71 -27.33 -9.98
N THR A 463 -21.20 -27.37 -8.74
CA THR A 463 -20.83 -28.40 -7.76
C THR A 463 -21.16 -29.79 -8.26
N THR A 464 -22.36 -29.97 -8.84
CA THR A 464 -22.79 -31.29 -9.31
C THR A 464 -21.99 -31.78 -10.52
N ALA A 465 -21.65 -30.90 -11.47
CA ALA A 465 -20.88 -31.27 -12.65
C ALA A 465 -19.42 -31.71 -12.34
N GLY A 466 -18.79 -31.10 -11.33
CA GLY A 466 -17.42 -31.47 -10.91
C GLY A 466 -17.32 -32.87 -10.26
N ASN A 467 -18.37 -33.30 -9.55
CA ASN A 467 -18.39 -34.61 -8.90
C ASN A 467 -18.62 -35.77 -9.88
N TYR A 468 -19.38 -35.57 -10.97
CA TYR A 468 -19.56 -36.60 -11.99
C TYR A 468 -18.33 -36.82 -12.87
N ALA A 469 -17.51 -35.77 -13.12
CA ALA A 469 -16.27 -35.89 -13.89
C ALA A 469 -15.15 -36.62 -13.11
N SER A 470 -15.10 -36.47 -11.78
CA SER A 470 -14.07 -37.08 -10.94
C SER A 470 -14.32 -38.57 -10.65
N THR A 471 -15.54 -39.07 -10.89
CA THR A 471 -15.92 -40.46 -10.59
C THR A 471 -15.76 -41.39 -11.80
N ALA A 472 -15.50 -40.87 -12.99
CA ALA A 472 -15.30 -41.66 -14.21
C ALA A 472 -13.84 -42.05 -14.50
N GLY A 473 -12.89 -41.66 -13.65
CA GLY A 473 -11.45 -41.80 -13.90
C GLY A 473 -10.65 -42.30 -12.71
N SER A 474 -11.05 -43.39 -12.06
CA SER A 474 -10.18 -44.15 -11.15
C SER A 474 -10.67 -45.59 -11.02
N GLY A 475 -10.39 -46.37 -12.06
CA GLY A 475 -10.34 -47.82 -11.99
C GLY A 475 -8.89 -48.28 -12.22
N SER A 476 -8.36 -49.06 -11.28
CA SER A 476 -7.04 -49.73 -11.30
C SER A 476 -5.87 -48.93 -10.72
N VAL A 477 -5.39 -49.27 -9.51
CA VAL A 477 -4.36 -50.31 -9.30
C VAL A 477 -4.25 -50.60 -7.79
N VAL A 478 -4.07 -51.88 -7.52
CA VAL A 478 -3.87 -52.58 -6.25
C VAL A 478 -2.52 -52.23 -5.61
N GLY A 479 -2.49 -52.08 -4.28
CA GLY A 479 -1.46 -52.73 -3.47
C GLY A 479 -0.54 -51.88 -2.60
N ALA A 480 -0.30 -52.44 -1.40
CA ALA A 480 0.87 -52.31 -0.53
C ALA A 480 0.78 -51.37 0.69
N SER A 481 0.71 -52.06 1.83
CA SER A 481 0.92 -51.64 3.21
C SER A 481 2.37 -51.19 3.48
N THR A 482 2.56 -50.23 4.40
CA THR A 482 3.70 -50.12 5.35
C THR A 482 3.37 -49.00 6.36
N SER A 483 3.14 -49.30 7.64
CA SER A 483 4.12 -49.18 8.76
C SER A 483 4.64 -47.74 8.93
N GLY A 484 4.33 -46.96 9.97
CA GLY A 484 4.13 -47.29 11.38
C GLY A 484 5.48 -47.23 12.13
N ILE A 485 5.95 -46.02 12.50
CA ILE A 485 7.10 -45.83 13.41
C ILE A 485 6.76 -44.71 14.42
N PRO A 486 7.05 -44.89 15.73
CA PRO A 486 6.47 -44.11 16.82
C PRO A 486 7.35 -42.90 17.24
N ARG A 487 6.69 -41.89 17.83
CA ARG A 487 7.31 -40.73 18.48
C ARG A 487 7.95 -41.14 19.81
N THR A 488 9.23 -40.81 19.96
CA THR A 488 10.01 -40.94 21.19
C THR A 488 9.80 -39.73 22.08
N GLU A 489 9.37 -39.99 23.32
CA GLU A 489 9.34 -39.05 24.44
C GLU A 489 10.76 -38.84 25.00
N THR A 490 11.08 -37.63 25.44
CA THR A 490 12.16 -37.34 26.41
C THR A 490 11.84 -36.02 27.14
N PRO A 491 12.40 -35.80 28.35
CA PRO A 491 11.65 -35.30 29.51
C PRO A 491 12.03 -33.88 29.96
N ALA A 492 11.25 -33.39 30.92
CA ALA A 492 11.40 -32.11 31.60
C ALA A 492 12.74 -31.97 32.34
N LEU A 493 13.32 -30.76 32.30
CA LEU A 493 14.43 -30.36 33.17
C LEU A 493 14.23 -28.93 33.69
N GLU A 494 13.97 -28.88 34.99
CA GLU A 494 14.35 -27.93 36.05
C GLU A 494 14.88 -26.52 35.71
N THR A 495 14.19 -25.52 36.29
CA THR A 495 14.60 -24.14 36.56
C THR A 495 15.67 -24.04 37.65
N PRO A 496 16.62 -23.09 37.56
CA PRO A 496 16.83 -22.12 38.66
C PRO A 496 17.29 -20.71 38.15
N PRO A 497 17.73 -19.77 39.01
CA PRO A 497 16.96 -18.66 39.56
C PRO A 497 17.34 -17.27 39.01
N GLU A 498 16.55 -16.27 39.41
CA GLU A 498 16.71 -14.83 39.16
C GLU A 498 18.12 -14.28 39.46
N GLU A 499 18.65 -13.48 38.53
CA GLU A 499 19.77 -12.58 38.77
C GLU A 499 19.48 -11.23 38.06
N GLU A 500 19.38 -10.16 38.86
CA GLU A 500 19.19 -8.77 38.40
C GLU A 500 20.40 -8.27 37.59
N PRO A 501 20.19 -7.51 36.49
CA PRO A 501 21.24 -6.67 35.93
C PRO A 501 21.04 -5.17 36.22
N PRO A 502 22.15 -4.40 36.33
CA PRO A 502 22.14 -3.00 36.74
C PRO A 502 21.89 -2.00 35.59
N ALA A 503 21.42 -0.82 36.03
CA ALA A 503 21.45 0.52 35.43
C ALA A 503 21.84 0.69 33.94
N SER A 504 20.84 1.04 33.15
CA SER A 504 20.92 1.46 31.75
C SER A 504 21.58 2.84 31.60
N GLY A 505 22.64 2.89 30.79
CA GLY A 505 23.14 4.12 30.17
C GLY A 505 22.22 4.55 29.04
N SER A 506 21.90 5.85 29.00
CA SER A 506 21.07 6.51 28.01
C SER A 506 21.81 6.65 26.67
N SER A 507 21.29 6.00 25.64
CA SER A 507 21.55 6.31 24.24
C SER A 507 20.24 6.15 23.48
N GLY A 508 19.58 7.27 23.21
CA GLY A 508 18.26 7.31 22.57
C GLY A 508 18.33 7.03 21.07
N PRO A 509 17.37 6.27 20.50
CA PRO A 509 17.19 6.18 19.07
C PRO A 509 16.39 7.38 18.53
N SER A 510 16.71 7.77 17.31
CA SER A 510 16.06 8.83 16.55
C SER A 510 14.60 8.46 16.21
N SER A 511 13.65 9.04 16.94
CA SER A 511 12.23 9.03 16.60
C SER A 511 11.94 9.98 15.43
N GLY A 512 11.21 9.50 14.42
CA GLY A 512 10.87 10.23 13.20
C GLY A 512 9.90 11.38 13.44
N GLN A 513 10.44 12.58 13.69
CA GLN A 513 9.68 13.81 13.54
C GLN A 513 9.61 14.19 12.05
N PHE A 514 8.47 14.74 11.63
CA PHE A 514 8.37 15.38 10.31
C PHE A 514 9.46 16.44 10.18
N ILE A 515 10.28 16.33 9.12
CA ILE A 515 11.31 17.33 8.84
C ILE A 515 10.62 18.69 8.66
N THR A 516 10.78 19.56 9.66
CA THR A 516 10.33 20.94 9.58
C THR A 516 11.35 21.72 8.73
N PRO A 517 10.91 22.69 7.91
CA PRO A 517 11.83 23.47 7.11
C PRO A 517 12.69 24.33 8.05
N GLU A 518 14.01 24.09 8.09
CA GLU A 518 14.96 25.08 8.60
C GLU A 518 14.84 26.34 7.75
N VAL A 519 14.31 27.41 8.33
CA VAL A 519 14.49 28.76 7.80
C VAL A 519 15.94 29.12 8.05
N PRO A 520 16.77 29.40 7.02
CA PRO A 520 18.14 29.83 7.27
C PRO A 520 18.12 31.13 8.08
N ALA A 521 18.64 31.06 9.31
CA ALA A 521 18.83 32.20 10.18
C ALA A 521 19.95 33.08 9.63
N SER A 522 19.63 33.96 8.69
CA SER A 522 20.59 34.94 8.19
C SER A 522 19.91 36.20 7.67
N ALA A 523 19.64 37.14 8.58
CA ALA A 523 19.86 38.59 8.40
C ALA A 523 19.40 39.41 9.64
N SER A 524 19.79 39.01 10.86
CA SER A 524 19.77 39.97 11.97
C SER A 524 20.98 40.90 11.81
N LYS A 525 20.72 42.08 11.24
CA LYS A 525 21.71 43.14 11.07
C LYS A 525 22.28 43.53 12.43
N ARG A 526 23.59 43.30 12.53
CA ARG A 526 24.49 43.83 13.54
C ARG A 526 24.58 45.36 13.40
N GLY A 527 24.37 46.07 14.51
CA GLY A 527 24.91 47.42 14.72
C GLY A 527 23.88 48.47 15.11
N SER A 528 23.86 48.87 16.38
CA SER A 528 24.50 50.14 16.79
C SER A 528 24.38 50.33 18.29
N ARG A 529 25.54 50.58 18.91
CA ARG A 529 25.73 50.89 20.32
C ARG A 529 26.24 52.33 20.33
N GLY A 530 25.55 53.27 21.00
CA GLY A 530 26.17 54.52 21.45
C GLY A 530 25.32 55.80 21.42
N GLY A 531 25.38 56.54 22.53
CA GLY A 531 25.09 57.99 22.66
C GLY A 531 23.61 58.32 22.88
N ARG A 532 23.10 58.76 24.03
CA ARG A 532 23.53 59.81 24.99
C ARG A 532 23.71 61.18 24.31
N GLY A 533 22.74 62.09 24.53
CA GLY A 533 23.00 63.53 24.61
C GLY A 533 22.15 64.48 23.74
N SER A 534 21.65 65.53 24.41
CA SER A 534 21.13 66.83 23.92
C SER A 534 19.74 66.88 23.26
N ARG A 535 18.76 67.62 23.81
CA ARG A 535 18.58 69.09 23.98
C ARG A 535 18.25 69.85 22.68
N GLY A 536 17.14 70.61 22.75
CA GLY A 536 16.67 71.61 21.77
C GLY A 536 15.43 71.10 21.03
N GLY A 537 14.23 71.66 21.12
CA GLY A 537 13.84 73.06 21.32
C GLY A 537 13.44 73.65 19.97
N GLY A 538 12.17 74.02 19.80
CA GLY A 538 11.76 75.02 18.79
C GLY A 538 10.72 74.59 17.74
N ARG A 539 9.46 75.01 18.00
CA ARG A 539 8.51 75.71 17.12
C ARG A 539 8.56 75.47 15.60
N GLY A 540 7.35 75.32 15.02
CA GLY A 540 6.97 76.17 13.89
C GLY A 540 5.98 75.59 12.88
N ARG A 541 4.72 76.05 13.01
CA ARG A 541 3.61 76.12 12.04
C ARG A 541 2.85 74.85 11.67
#